data_AF-A0A7W5EL34-F1
#
_entry.id   AF-A0A7W5EL34-F1
#
_cell.length_a   1.000
_cell.length_b   1.000
_cell.length_c   1.000
_cell.angle_alpha   90.00
_cell.angle_beta   90.00
_cell.angle_gamma   90.00
#
_symmetry.space_group_name_H-M   'P 1'
#
loop_
_entity.id
_entity.type
_entity.pdbx_description
1 polymer ?
#
loop_
_entity_poly.entity_id
_entity_poly.type
_entity_poly.pdbx_seq_one_letter_code
_entity_poly.pdbx_strand_id
1 'polypeptide(L)'
;MHRLVFLLASLAFLAGCEGGSQSWSVDNPTGAPLSLMIDDNDIDVPPRGHVEVSLSPGEHTMKGATTGALTFIVYVRGKGGIINPTLGDYVIAQEAYVTDASRLKNFAQLKDRITLDGVPFEGGFRQSNALFIDKAWTFGIDEDFPDSVTGYDAGNGGNFFVKVFRASDFVAYYQMRYDAPDYVTTHRPAVPAPIEKRHPEPPPATLPVIGAAAYDDHTGPLRAIYTQYLQASEPAQQKTLQKAAFDAQMAYIHQIATAGSQETREVNERANAFTQAFDNVLGASALIKR
;
A
#
# COMPACT_ATOMS: atom_id res chain seq x y z
N MET A 1 -12.93 27.36 -62.60
CA MET A 1 -13.52 27.60 -61.27
C MET A 1 -12.75 26.76 -60.25
N HIS A 2 -12.41 27.40 -59.14
CA HIS A 2 -11.69 26.91 -57.97
C HIS A 2 -12.02 25.47 -57.55
N ARG A 3 -11.02 24.69 -57.12
CA ARG A 3 -10.68 24.51 -55.68
C ARG A 3 -9.50 23.56 -55.45
N LEU A 4 -8.49 24.10 -54.75
CA LEU A 4 -7.61 23.42 -53.79
C LEU A 4 -8.43 22.47 -52.88
N VAL A 5 -7.80 21.44 -52.30
CA VAL A 5 -7.71 21.21 -50.84
C VAL A 5 -6.93 19.92 -50.52
N PHE A 6 -5.72 20.15 -50.02
CA PHE A 6 -5.01 19.55 -48.87
C PHE A 6 -5.07 18.04 -48.54
N LEU A 7 -3.85 17.52 -48.35
CA LEU A 7 -3.46 16.41 -47.48
C LEU A 7 -4.18 16.43 -46.12
N LEU A 8 -4.53 15.26 -45.60
CA LEU A 8 -4.45 15.00 -44.16
C LEU A 8 -3.83 13.61 -43.95
N ALA A 9 -2.55 13.59 -43.60
CA ALA A 9 -1.88 12.44 -43.03
C ALA A 9 -2.37 12.28 -41.59
N SER A 10 -3.06 11.20 -41.29
CA SER A 10 -3.48 10.83 -39.94
C SER A 10 -2.27 10.30 -39.18
N LEU A 11 -1.47 11.20 -38.60
CA LEU A 11 -0.60 10.86 -37.47
C LEU A 11 -1.48 10.56 -36.27
N ALA A 12 -1.71 9.29 -35.99
CA ALA A 12 -2.18 8.86 -34.69
C ALA A 12 -1.04 9.05 -33.68
N PHE A 13 -1.02 10.22 -33.02
CA PHE A 13 -0.26 10.39 -31.79
C PHE A 13 -0.90 9.49 -30.72
N LEU A 14 -0.36 8.28 -30.53
CA LEU A 14 -0.44 7.58 -29.26
C LEU A 14 0.44 8.33 -28.25
N ALA A 15 0.00 9.52 -27.84
CA ALA A 15 0.43 10.06 -26.57
C ALA A 15 -0.25 9.19 -25.50
N GLY A 16 0.46 8.16 -25.02
CA GLY A 16 0.05 7.45 -23.82
C GLY A 16 -0.07 8.49 -22.70
N CYS A 17 -1.28 8.69 -22.19
CA CYS A 17 -1.51 9.44 -20.96
C CYS A 17 -0.87 8.64 -19.81
N GLU A 18 0.45 8.74 -19.64
CA GLU A 18 1.22 8.18 -18.52
C GLU A 18 0.94 8.93 -17.19
N GLY A 19 -0.31 9.32 -16.95
CA GLY A 19 -0.77 10.10 -15.81
C GLY A 19 -2.29 10.04 -15.63
N GLY A 20 -2.93 8.96 -16.11
CA GLY A 20 -4.36 8.76 -15.96
C GLY A 20 -4.77 8.58 -14.49
N SER A 21 -6.06 8.81 -14.23
CA SER A 21 -6.65 8.60 -12.91
C SER A 21 -6.50 7.16 -12.43
N GLN A 22 -6.36 7.00 -11.12
CA GLN A 22 -6.22 5.72 -10.43
C GLN A 22 -7.57 5.28 -9.87
N SER A 23 -7.84 3.98 -9.86
CA SER A 23 -9.05 3.41 -9.24
C SER A 23 -8.84 3.21 -7.75
N TRP A 24 -9.78 3.70 -6.96
CA TRP A 24 -9.78 3.58 -5.51
C TRP A 24 -11.10 3.01 -5.04
N SER A 25 -11.03 2.04 -4.13
CA SER A 25 -12.21 1.50 -3.46
C SER A 25 -12.38 2.21 -2.12
N VAL A 26 -13.39 3.06 -1.98
CA VAL A 26 -13.76 3.64 -0.70
C VAL A 26 -14.56 2.60 0.07
N ASP A 27 -13.94 1.95 1.04
CA ASP A 27 -14.52 0.80 1.74
C ASP A 27 -15.07 1.18 3.12
N ASN A 28 -16.20 0.57 3.46
CA ASN A 28 -16.85 0.67 4.75
C ASN A 28 -16.93 -0.72 5.40
N PRO A 29 -16.00 -1.07 6.30
CA PRO A 29 -16.03 -2.37 6.97
C PRO A 29 -17.07 -2.46 8.09
N THR A 30 -17.80 -1.36 8.37
CA THR A 30 -18.72 -1.30 9.52
C THR A 30 -20.13 -1.75 9.15
N GLY A 31 -20.92 -2.05 10.18
CA GLY A 31 -22.34 -2.38 10.03
C GLY A 31 -23.29 -1.18 9.87
N ALA A 32 -22.76 0.05 9.82
CA ALA A 32 -23.54 1.28 9.66
C ALA A 32 -23.18 1.95 8.32
N PRO A 33 -24.08 2.74 7.70
CA PRO A 33 -23.73 3.50 6.51
C PRO A 33 -22.65 4.53 6.82
N LEU A 34 -21.80 4.80 5.82
CA LEU A 34 -20.71 5.75 5.91
C LEU A 34 -20.93 6.85 4.86
N SER A 35 -20.89 8.11 5.28
CA SER A 35 -20.92 9.26 4.39
C SER A 35 -19.64 10.07 4.56
N LEU A 36 -19.04 10.49 3.45
CA LEU A 36 -17.85 11.33 3.39
C LEU A 36 -17.88 12.19 2.12
N MET A 37 -17.01 13.19 2.06
CA MET A 37 -16.84 14.05 0.90
C MET A 37 -15.41 13.93 0.36
N ILE A 38 -15.25 13.81 -0.96
CA ILE A 38 -13.95 13.92 -1.66
C ILE A 38 -14.09 14.92 -2.80
N ASP A 39 -13.25 15.96 -2.79
CA ASP A 39 -13.28 17.08 -3.75
C ASP A 39 -14.70 17.64 -3.99
N ASP A 40 -15.37 17.98 -2.89
CA ASP A 40 -16.74 18.50 -2.88
C ASP A 40 -17.82 17.54 -3.41
N ASN A 41 -17.48 16.26 -3.67
CA ASN A 41 -18.45 15.23 -4.03
C ASN A 41 -18.82 14.40 -2.80
N ASP A 42 -20.11 14.31 -2.51
CA ASP A 42 -20.64 13.41 -1.49
C ASP A 42 -20.52 11.94 -1.94
N ILE A 43 -20.01 11.11 -1.04
CA ILE A 43 -19.85 9.66 -1.23
C ILE A 43 -20.57 8.97 -0.08
N ASP A 44 -21.62 8.23 -0.44
CA ASP A 44 -22.35 7.35 0.48
C ASP A 44 -21.93 5.89 0.22
N VAL A 45 -21.35 5.26 1.24
CA VAL A 45 -20.90 3.87 1.20
C VAL A 45 -21.81 3.01 2.07
N PRO A 46 -22.43 1.95 1.52
CA PRO A 46 -23.33 1.10 2.29
C PRO A 46 -22.59 0.37 3.42
N PRO A 47 -23.31 -0.11 4.46
CA PRO A 47 -22.74 -1.02 5.44
C PRO A 47 -22.05 -2.23 4.78
N ARG A 48 -20.85 -2.59 5.22
CA ARG A 48 -20.07 -3.73 4.72
C ARG A 48 -19.94 -3.74 3.20
N GLY A 49 -19.69 -2.59 2.60
CA GLY A 49 -19.55 -2.45 1.16
C GLY A 49 -18.54 -1.37 0.79
N HIS A 50 -18.37 -1.16 -0.51
CA HIS A 50 -17.44 -0.19 -1.07
C HIS A 50 -18.08 0.59 -2.22
N VAL A 51 -17.48 1.73 -2.55
CA VAL A 51 -17.77 2.51 -3.76
C VAL A 51 -16.45 2.81 -4.47
N GLU A 52 -16.41 2.58 -5.79
CA GLU A 52 -15.25 2.93 -6.60
C GLU A 52 -15.23 4.41 -6.95
N VAL A 53 -14.06 5.04 -6.81
CA VAL A 53 -13.80 6.40 -7.23
C VAL A 53 -12.53 6.46 -8.08
N SER A 54 -12.46 7.45 -8.97
CA SER A 54 -11.30 7.66 -9.83
C SER A 54 -10.63 8.98 -9.49
N LEU A 55 -9.39 8.93 -9.03
CA LEU A 55 -8.63 10.11 -8.61
C LEU A 55 -7.44 10.34 -9.53
N SER A 56 -7.32 11.53 -10.11
CA SER A 56 -6.15 11.94 -10.87
C SER A 56 -4.94 12.10 -9.96
N PRO A 57 -3.70 11.98 -10.45
CA PRO A 57 -2.54 12.45 -9.69
C PRO A 57 -2.67 13.95 -9.40
N GLY A 58 -2.44 14.37 -8.15
CA GLY A 58 -2.73 15.73 -7.73
C GLY A 58 -3.02 15.86 -6.24
N GLU A 59 -3.31 17.09 -5.83
CA GLU A 59 -3.85 17.39 -4.51
C GLU A 59 -5.37 17.20 -4.49
N HIS A 60 -5.86 16.61 -3.40
CA HIS A 60 -7.27 16.31 -3.17
C HIS A 60 -7.67 16.65 -1.74
N THR A 61 -8.96 16.83 -1.52
CA THR A 61 -9.55 17.09 -0.20
C THR A 61 -10.48 15.96 0.21
N MET A 62 -10.52 15.67 1.51
CA MET A 62 -11.45 14.70 2.09
C MET A 62 -12.06 15.26 3.36
N LYS A 63 -13.33 14.95 3.61
CA LYS A 63 -13.99 15.20 4.89
C LYS A 63 -14.87 14.02 5.30
N GLY A 64 -14.60 13.44 6.46
CA GLY A 64 -15.40 12.36 7.03
C GLY A 64 -15.53 12.47 8.55
N ALA A 65 -16.42 11.67 9.14
CA ALA A 65 -16.65 11.69 10.60
C ALA A 65 -15.41 11.28 11.40
N THR A 66 -14.70 10.24 10.96
CA THR A 66 -13.47 9.74 11.60
C THR A 66 -12.23 10.47 11.10
N THR A 67 -12.16 10.78 9.81
CA THR A 67 -10.99 11.40 9.20
C THR A 67 -10.86 12.89 9.51
N GLY A 68 -11.96 13.57 9.87
CA GLY A 68 -12.00 15.02 9.88
C GLY A 68 -11.83 15.59 8.47
N ALA A 69 -11.57 16.90 8.38
CA ALA A 69 -11.16 17.52 7.11
C ALA A 69 -9.64 17.38 6.95
N LEU A 70 -9.20 16.91 5.79
CA LEU A 70 -7.79 16.76 5.46
C LEU A 70 -7.53 16.99 3.97
N THR A 71 -6.26 17.18 3.65
CA THR A 71 -5.74 17.26 2.29
C THR A 71 -4.80 16.09 2.07
N PHE A 72 -4.80 15.51 0.88
CA PHE A 72 -3.92 14.41 0.51
C PHE A 72 -3.43 14.57 -0.93
N ILE A 73 -2.33 13.91 -1.25
CA ILE A 73 -1.73 13.91 -2.59
C ILE A 73 -1.86 12.50 -3.15
N VAL A 74 -2.39 12.39 -4.36
CA VAL A 74 -2.34 11.17 -5.19
C VAL A 74 -1.11 11.27 -6.10
N TYR A 75 -0.26 10.27 -6.06
CA TYR A 75 1.03 10.26 -6.76
C TYR A 75 0.95 9.54 -8.11
N VAL A 76 1.59 10.10 -9.14
CA VAL A 76 1.74 9.46 -10.45
C VAL A 76 2.28 8.04 -10.33
N ARG A 77 1.80 7.15 -11.22
CA ARG A 77 2.15 5.73 -11.27
C ARG A 77 1.75 4.90 -10.04
N GLY A 78 1.03 5.50 -9.09
CA GLY A 78 0.30 4.75 -8.07
C GLY A 78 -0.69 3.77 -8.70
N LYS A 79 -0.98 2.69 -7.99
CA LYS A 79 -1.92 1.64 -8.44
C LYS A 79 -3.33 1.86 -7.90
N GLY A 80 -3.54 2.95 -7.15
CA GLY A 80 -4.67 3.12 -6.27
C GLY A 80 -4.69 2.06 -5.16
N GLY A 81 -5.87 1.74 -4.68
CA GLY A 81 -6.03 0.80 -3.57
C GLY A 81 -7.32 1.01 -2.82
N ILE A 82 -7.28 0.83 -1.50
CA ILE A 82 -8.42 1.06 -0.62
C ILE A 82 -8.25 2.42 0.04
N ILE A 83 -9.32 3.22 0.02
CA ILE A 83 -9.52 4.32 0.95
C ILE A 83 -10.32 3.75 2.10
N ASN A 84 -9.78 3.81 3.32
CA ASN A 84 -10.37 3.31 4.56
C ASN A 84 -10.71 4.49 5.48
N PRO A 85 -11.86 5.16 5.30
CA PRO A 85 -12.21 6.33 6.08
C PRO A 85 -12.51 6.00 7.54
N THR A 86 -12.70 4.71 7.86
CA THR A 86 -13.02 4.26 9.22
C THR A 86 -11.78 3.94 10.04
N LEU A 87 -10.62 3.82 9.40
CA LEU A 87 -9.36 3.33 10.00
C LEU A 87 -9.52 1.95 10.66
N GLY A 88 -10.50 1.17 10.18
CA GLY A 88 -10.73 -0.21 10.58
C GLY A 88 -9.58 -1.11 10.11
N ASP A 89 -9.45 -2.29 10.73
CA ASP A 89 -8.38 -3.23 10.40
C ASP A 89 -8.68 -4.02 9.12
N TYR A 90 -7.67 -4.12 8.27
CA TYR A 90 -7.61 -4.98 7.09
C TYR A 90 -6.47 -5.97 7.24
N VAL A 91 -6.64 -7.14 6.64
CA VAL A 91 -5.59 -8.16 6.56
C VAL A 91 -5.25 -8.45 5.12
N ILE A 92 -3.97 -8.37 4.79
CA ILE A 92 -3.40 -8.77 3.51
C ILE A 92 -2.76 -10.13 3.73
N ALA A 93 -3.41 -11.18 3.22
CA ALA A 93 -2.96 -12.56 3.35
C ALA A 93 -2.27 -13.04 2.08
N GLN A 94 -1.14 -13.72 2.23
CA GLN A 94 -0.34 -14.28 1.16
C GLN A 94 -0.25 -15.80 1.33
N GLU A 95 -0.59 -16.54 0.28
CA GLU A 95 -0.48 -18.00 0.25
C GLU A 95 0.32 -18.48 -0.96
N ALA A 96 1.07 -19.56 -0.77
CA ALA A 96 1.76 -20.26 -1.85
C ALA A 96 0.81 -21.27 -2.49
N TYR A 97 0.58 -21.13 -3.79
CA TYR A 97 -0.14 -22.09 -4.60
C TYR A 97 0.87 -22.89 -5.41
N VAL A 98 0.90 -24.20 -5.19
CA VAL A 98 1.88 -25.10 -5.79
C VAL A 98 1.22 -26.13 -6.68
N THR A 99 1.93 -26.55 -7.73
CA THR A 99 1.48 -27.62 -8.63
C THR A 99 1.47 -28.98 -7.94
N ASP A 100 2.33 -29.17 -6.94
CA ASP A 100 2.40 -30.35 -6.09
C ASP A 100 2.95 -29.99 -4.70
N ALA A 101 2.50 -30.69 -3.66
CA ALA A 101 2.86 -30.38 -2.27
C ALA A 101 4.37 -30.43 -1.98
N SER A 102 5.15 -31.18 -2.76
CA SER A 102 6.61 -31.26 -2.56
C SER A 102 7.33 -29.97 -2.93
N ARG A 103 6.68 -29.06 -3.67
CA ARG A 103 7.20 -27.74 -4.08
C ARG A 103 7.07 -26.69 -3.00
N LEU A 104 6.25 -26.90 -1.95
CA LEU A 104 6.10 -25.94 -0.86
C LEU A 104 7.45 -25.54 -0.23
N LYS A 105 8.41 -26.47 -0.19
CA LYS A 105 9.78 -26.20 0.30
C LYS A 105 10.53 -25.13 -0.49
N ASN A 106 10.12 -24.84 -1.73
CA ASN A 106 10.72 -23.81 -2.57
C ASN A 106 10.22 -22.40 -2.20
N PHE A 107 9.19 -22.31 -1.35
CA PHE A 107 8.56 -21.05 -0.96
C PHE A 107 8.86 -20.78 0.51
N ALA A 108 9.47 -19.63 0.79
CA ALA A 108 9.65 -19.18 2.16
C ALA A 108 8.27 -18.95 2.79
N GLN A 109 7.97 -19.63 3.89
CA GLN A 109 6.77 -19.35 4.66
C GLN A 109 7.00 -18.09 5.49
N LEU A 110 6.37 -16.99 5.09
CA LEU A 110 6.25 -15.83 5.97
C LEU A 110 5.40 -16.25 7.17
N LYS A 111 5.95 -16.08 8.37
CA LYS A 111 5.27 -16.36 9.64
C LYS A 111 5.26 -15.09 10.46
N ASP A 112 4.44 -14.17 10.00
CA ASP A 112 4.15 -12.95 10.72
C ASP A 112 3.01 -13.20 11.70
N ARG A 113 2.96 -12.39 12.75
CA ARG A 113 1.89 -12.41 13.74
C ARG A 113 1.15 -11.08 13.68
N ILE A 114 -0.14 -11.14 13.41
CA ILE A 114 -1.06 -10.00 13.50
C ILE A 114 -1.95 -10.16 14.72
N THR A 115 -2.65 -9.09 15.12
CA THR A 115 -3.59 -9.14 16.25
C THR A 115 -4.86 -8.38 15.90
N LEU A 116 -5.99 -9.09 15.87
CA LEU A 116 -7.32 -8.50 15.64
C LEU A 116 -8.13 -8.67 16.92
N ASP A 117 -8.66 -7.57 17.46
CA ASP A 117 -9.45 -7.58 18.71
C ASP A 117 -8.78 -8.34 19.88
N GLY A 118 -7.45 -8.23 19.98
CA GLY A 118 -6.64 -8.92 20.99
C GLY A 118 -6.39 -10.42 20.72
N VAL A 119 -6.93 -10.96 19.63
CA VAL A 119 -6.70 -12.34 19.19
C VAL A 119 -5.49 -12.39 18.26
N PRO A 120 -4.45 -13.18 18.57
CA PRO A 120 -3.30 -13.32 17.68
C PRO A 120 -3.63 -14.25 16.50
N PHE A 121 -3.08 -13.97 15.32
CA PHE A 121 -3.12 -14.86 14.17
C PHE A 121 -1.73 -14.97 13.58
N GLU A 122 -1.31 -16.18 13.20
CA GLU A 122 0.02 -16.46 12.65
C GLU A 122 -0.06 -17.01 11.23
N GLY A 123 0.76 -16.47 10.32
CA GLY A 123 0.83 -16.90 8.93
C GLY A 123 1.46 -15.83 8.03
N GLY A 124 1.25 -15.96 6.72
CA GLY A 124 1.68 -14.96 5.73
C GLY A 124 0.77 -13.74 5.74
N PHE A 125 0.60 -13.08 6.88
CA PHE A 125 -0.41 -12.05 7.09
C PHE A 125 0.22 -10.71 7.46
N ARG A 126 -0.29 -9.64 6.85
CA ARG A 126 0.02 -8.26 7.26
C ARG A 126 -1.26 -7.53 7.59
N GLN A 127 -1.25 -6.81 8.71
CA GLN A 127 -2.36 -5.97 9.13
C GLN A 127 -2.12 -4.53 8.66
N SER A 128 -3.18 -3.85 8.25
CA SER A 128 -3.17 -2.42 7.96
C SER A 128 -4.46 -1.76 8.43
N ASN A 129 -4.33 -0.57 8.99
CA ASN A 129 -5.43 0.32 9.35
C ASN A 129 -5.25 1.72 8.75
N ALA A 130 -4.33 1.84 7.78
CA ALA A 130 -4.03 3.12 7.14
C ALA A 130 -5.24 3.66 6.37
N LEU A 131 -5.34 5.00 6.28
CA LEU A 131 -6.38 5.66 5.47
C LEU A 131 -6.27 5.27 4.00
N PHE A 132 -5.04 5.18 3.47
CA PHE A 132 -4.75 4.72 2.12
C PHE A 132 -3.98 3.41 2.22
N ILE A 133 -4.55 2.33 1.69
CA ILE A 133 -3.91 1.01 1.64
C ILE A 133 -3.60 0.71 0.19
N ASP A 134 -2.33 0.78 -0.17
CA ASP A 134 -1.86 0.56 -1.54
C ASP A 134 -2.21 -0.84 -2.06
N LYS A 135 -2.62 -0.89 -3.33
CA LYS A 135 -2.93 -2.16 -3.98
C LYS A 135 -1.69 -3.05 -4.07
N ALA A 136 -1.71 -4.11 -3.25
CA ALA A 136 -0.66 -5.14 -3.18
C ALA A 136 -1.22 -6.57 -3.29
N TRP A 137 -2.48 -6.72 -3.70
CA TRP A 137 -3.20 -7.99 -3.77
C TRP A 137 -3.56 -8.40 -5.20
N THR A 138 -3.73 -9.71 -5.39
CA THR A 138 -4.31 -10.32 -6.59
C THR A 138 -5.83 -10.34 -6.51
N PHE A 139 -6.38 -10.70 -5.34
CA PHE A 139 -7.83 -10.80 -5.11
C PHE A 139 -8.31 -9.65 -4.21
N GLY A 140 -9.30 -8.90 -4.69
CA GLY A 140 -9.94 -7.78 -3.99
C GLY A 140 -10.72 -8.17 -2.74
N ILE A 141 -11.32 -7.18 -2.06
CA ILE A 141 -12.04 -7.37 -0.80
C ILE A 141 -13.18 -8.38 -0.96
N ASP A 142 -14.02 -8.17 -1.99
CA ASP A 142 -15.22 -8.98 -2.25
C ASP A 142 -14.98 -10.11 -3.26
N GLU A 143 -13.73 -10.38 -3.65
CA GLU A 143 -13.36 -11.53 -4.48
C GLU A 143 -13.02 -12.75 -3.59
N ASP A 144 -13.36 -13.95 -4.03
CA ASP A 144 -12.98 -15.17 -3.29
C ASP A 144 -11.46 -15.36 -3.26
N PHE A 145 -10.94 -15.98 -2.17
CA PHE A 145 -9.60 -16.59 -2.19
C PHE A 145 -9.76 -18.06 -2.58
N PRO A 146 -9.52 -18.45 -3.84
CA PRO A 146 -9.85 -19.80 -4.28
C PRO A 146 -8.89 -20.84 -3.71
N ASP A 147 -9.34 -22.08 -3.50
CA ASP A 147 -8.47 -23.19 -3.07
C ASP A 147 -7.47 -23.64 -4.15
N SER A 148 -7.74 -23.31 -5.40
CA SER A 148 -6.86 -23.60 -6.53
C SER A 148 -6.87 -22.46 -7.54
N VAL A 149 -5.73 -22.24 -8.19
CA VAL A 149 -5.55 -21.20 -9.19
C VAL A 149 -4.91 -21.78 -10.44
N THR A 150 -5.29 -21.26 -11.60
CA THR A 150 -4.52 -21.46 -12.83
C THR A 150 -3.67 -20.21 -13.05
N GLY A 151 -2.36 -20.37 -13.17
CA GLY A 151 -1.43 -19.25 -13.29
C GLY A 151 -0.12 -19.64 -13.94
N TYR A 152 0.69 -18.62 -14.21
CA TYR A 152 2.04 -18.81 -14.73
C TYR A 152 2.97 -19.39 -13.66
N ASP A 153 3.62 -20.51 -13.98
CA ASP A 153 4.72 -21.07 -13.19
C ASP A 153 6.05 -20.72 -13.89
N ALA A 154 6.90 -19.98 -13.19
CA ALA A 154 8.24 -19.61 -13.65
C ALA A 154 9.26 -20.77 -13.61
N GLY A 155 8.80 -22.01 -13.40
CA GLY A 155 9.61 -23.22 -13.28
C GLY A 155 9.92 -23.64 -11.85
N ASN A 156 9.33 -22.97 -10.86
CA ASN A 156 9.54 -23.23 -9.43
C ASN A 156 8.46 -24.16 -8.84
N GLY A 157 7.43 -24.51 -9.62
CA GLY A 157 6.33 -25.40 -9.23
C GLY A 157 5.23 -24.69 -8.46
N GLY A 158 5.05 -23.38 -8.66
CA GLY A 158 4.03 -22.58 -7.97
C GLY A 158 4.26 -21.07 -8.01
N ASN A 159 3.36 -20.33 -7.35
CA ASN A 159 3.44 -18.88 -7.19
C ASN A 159 2.74 -18.42 -5.89
N PHE A 160 3.04 -17.21 -5.43
CA PHE A 160 2.30 -16.57 -4.34
C PHE A 160 1.10 -15.80 -4.88
N PHE A 161 -0.02 -15.93 -4.19
CA PHE A 161 -1.21 -15.13 -4.42
C PHE A 161 -1.57 -14.40 -3.14
N VAL A 162 -2.10 -13.20 -3.30
CA VAL A 162 -2.38 -12.29 -2.18
C VAL A 162 -3.84 -11.88 -2.25
N LYS A 163 -4.53 -11.91 -1.11
CA LYS A 163 -5.88 -11.38 -0.95
C LYS A 163 -5.92 -10.33 0.15
N VAL A 164 -6.71 -9.29 -0.05
CA VAL A 164 -7.09 -8.34 1.00
C VAL A 164 -8.45 -8.71 1.60
N PHE A 165 -8.57 -8.57 2.91
CA PHE A 165 -9.76 -8.84 3.70
C PHE A 165 -10.07 -7.66 4.61
N ARG A 166 -11.35 -7.39 4.85
CA ARG A 166 -11.78 -6.72 6.08
C ARG A 166 -11.52 -7.66 7.26
N ALA A 167 -11.23 -7.13 8.45
CA ALA A 167 -10.93 -7.97 9.62
C ALA A 167 -11.98 -9.06 9.90
N SER A 168 -13.27 -8.75 9.78
CA SER A 168 -14.36 -9.75 9.97
C SER A 168 -14.28 -10.91 8.98
N ASP A 169 -13.97 -10.60 7.73
CA ASP A 169 -13.96 -11.56 6.64
C ASP A 169 -12.71 -12.44 6.74
N PHE A 170 -11.59 -11.85 7.19
CA PHE A 170 -10.37 -12.61 7.50
C PHE A 170 -10.58 -13.62 8.63
N VAL A 171 -11.31 -13.25 9.70
CA VAL A 171 -11.60 -14.18 10.80
C VAL A 171 -12.35 -15.41 10.29
N ALA A 172 -13.42 -15.19 9.52
CA ALA A 172 -14.19 -16.28 8.91
C ALA A 172 -13.31 -17.14 7.99
N TYR A 173 -12.50 -16.50 7.16
CA TYR A 173 -11.52 -17.16 6.31
C TYR A 173 -10.55 -18.04 7.11
N TYR A 174 -9.92 -17.50 8.16
CA TYR A 174 -8.91 -18.21 8.95
C TYR A 174 -9.52 -19.43 9.64
N GLN A 175 -10.69 -19.28 10.27
CA GLN A 175 -11.34 -20.38 10.96
C GLN A 175 -11.75 -21.51 10.01
N MET A 176 -12.18 -21.18 8.80
CA MET A 176 -12.48 -22.18 7.76
C MET A 176 -11.19 -22.81 7.20
N ARG A 177 -10.19 -22.00 6.86
CA ARG A 177 -8.95 -22.43 6.19
C ARG A 177 -8.10 -23.34 7.05
N TYR A 178 -8.10 -23.12 8.37
CA TYR A 178 -7.30 -23.86 9.34
C TYR A 178 -8.12 -24.86 10.17
N ASP A 179 -9.38 -25.13 9.78
CA ASP A 179 -10.29 -26.04 10.49
C ASP A 179 -10.39 -25.74 12.00
N ALA A 180 -10.53 -24.44 12.32
CA ALA A 180 -10.48 -23.90 13.68
C ALA A 180 -11.73 -23.04 13.99
N PRO A 181 -12.94 -23.63 14.01
CA PRO A 181 -14.21 -22.89 14.15
C PRO A 181 -14.36 -22.13 15.48
N ASP A 182 -13.61 -22.50 16.51
CA ASP A 182 -13.61 -21.86 17.84
C ASP A 182 -12.32 -21.06 18.12
N TYR A 183 -11.53 -20.75 17.09
CA TYR A 183 -10.23 -20.07 17.28
C TYR A 183 -10.37 -18.75 18.05
N VAL A 184 -11.27 -17.86 17.60
CA VAL A 184 -11.47 -16.54 18.23
C VAL A 184 -11.98 -16.68 19.66
N THR A 185 -12.98 -17.54 19.89
CA THR A 185 -13.56 -17.72 21.23
C THR A 185 -12.54 -18.27 22.22
N THR A 186 -11.66 -19.16 21.75
CA THR A 186 -10.60 -19.78 22.57
C THR A 186 -9.45 -18.82 22.91
N HIS A 187 -9.10 -17.92 21.98
CA HIS A 187 -7.92 -17.04 22.11
C HIS A 187 -8.26 -15.60 22.50
N ARG A 188 -9.54 -15.25 22.62
CA ARG A 188 -9.97 -13.92 23.04
C ARG A 188 -9.49 -13.65 24.47
N PRO A 189 -8.85 -12.50 24.72
CA PRO A 189 -8.46 -12.13 26.08
C PRO A 189 -9.70 -11.94 26.96
N ALA A 190 -9.62 -12.37 28.21
CA ALA A 190 -10.71 -12.24 29.19
C ALA A 190 -11.14 -10.79 29.43
N VAL A 191 -10.19 -9.86 29.31
CA VAL A 191 -10.42 -8.42 29.33
C VAL A 191 -10.03 -7.88 27.94
N PRO A 192 -10.99 -7.42 27.14
CA PRO A 192 -10.69 -6.79 25.86
C PRO A 192 -9.82 -5.55 26.07
N ALA A 193 -8.84 -5.33 25.18
CA ALA A 193 -8.12 -4.08 25.13
C ALA A 193 -9.13 -2.93 24.84
N PRO A 194 -8.95 -1.74 25.42
CA PRO A 194 -9.72 -0.58 25.02
C PRO A 194 -9.61 -0.35 23.51
N ILE A 195 -10.73 -0.04 22.86
CA ILE A 195 -10.71 0.38 21.45
C ILE A 195 -10.07 1.77 21.40
N GLU A 196 -8.83 1.84 20.93
CA GLU A 196 -8.17 3.11 20.70
C GLU A 196 -8.81 3.83 19.52
N LYS A 197 -9.18 5.10 19.73
CA LYS A 197 -9.61 5.95 18.63
C LYS A 197 -8.39 6.25 17.77
N ARG A 198 -8.47 5.84 16.50
CA ARG A 198 -7.43 6.11 15.51
C ARG A 198 -7.73 7.42 14.80
N HIS A 199 -6.67 8.09 14.38
CA HIS A 199 -6.73 9.30 13.56
C HIS A 199 -5.85 9.11 12.33
N PRO A 200 -6.19 9.72 11.19
CA PRO A 200 -5.32 9.68 10.03
C PRO A 200 -4.00 10.39 10.35
N GLU A 201 -2.87 9.74 10.08
CA GLU A 201 -1.55 10.30 10.35
C GLU A 201 -0.80 10.57 9.04
N PRO A 202 -0.25 11.78 8.85
CA PRO A 202 0.63 12.03 7.72
C PRO A 202 1.96 11.29 7.88
N PRO A 203 2.62 10.94 6.76
CA PRO A 203 3.95 10.31 6.79
C PRO A 203 4.94 11.16 7.59
N PRO A 204 5.99 10.58 8.22
CA PRO A 204 7.00 11.34 8.96
C PRO A 204 7.54 12.54 8.19
N ALA A 205 7.77 13.67 8.85
CA ALA A 205 8.29 14.87 8.16
C ALA A 205 9.74 14.69 7.68
N THR A 206 10.49 13.78 8.31
CA THR A 206 11.90 13.52 8.03
C THR A 206 12.18 12.03 8.12
N LEU A 207 13.13 11.56 7.31
CA LEU A 207 13.67 10.21 7.42
C LEU A 207 14.42 10.01 8.76
N PRO A 208 14.41 8.80 9.33
CA PRO A 208 15.13 8.51 10.57
C PRO A 208 16.64 8.73 10.42
N VAL A 209 17.35 8.94 11.53
CA VAL A 209 18.82 9.08 11.55
C VAL A 209 19.45 7.70 11.68
N ILE A 210 20.49 7.43 10.88
CA ILE A 210 21.20 6.14 10.95
C ILE A 210 22.21 6.15 12.08
N GLY A 211 22.93 7.26 12.26
CA GLY A 211 23.86 7.46 13.38
C GLY A 211 25.22 6.82 13.13
N ALA A 212 25.66 6.80 11.87
CA ALA A 212 26.96 6.29 11.44
C ALA A 212 27.42 7.04 10.18
N ALA A 213 28.61 7.66 10.24
CA ALA A 213 29.12 8.53 9.18
C ALA A 213 29.22 7.81 7.83
N ALA A 214 29.59 6.53 7.83
CA ALA A 214 29.69 5.69 6.63
C ALA A 214 28.37 5.59 5.83
N TYR A 215 27.23 5.85 6.48
CA TYR A 215 25.94 5.97 5.84
C TYR A 215 25.48 7.42 5.72
N ASP A 216 25.48 8.17 6.83
CA ASP A 216 24.84 9.47 6.93
C ASP A 216 25.42 10.49 5.94
N ASP A 217 26.73 10.42 5.65
CA ASP A 217 27.43 11.29 4.68
C ASP A 217 26.87 11.16 3.25
N HIS A 218 26.13 10.09 2.97
CA HIS A 218 25.56 9.77 1.66
C HIS A 218 24.03 9.88 1.61
N THR A 219 23.37 10.21 2.73
CA THR A 219 21.89 10.29 2.79
C THR A 219 21.31 11.63 2.32
N GLY A 220 22.14 12.66 2.16
CA GLY A 220 21.72 14.04 1.86
C GLY A 220 20.75 14.15 0.66
N PRO A 221 21.10 13.62 -0.53
CA PRO A 221 20.22 13.64 -1.69
C PRO A 221 18.87 12.96 -1.45
N LEU A 222 18.86 11.79 -0.80
CA LEU A 222 17.63 11.05 -0.49
C LEU A 222 16.72 11.83 0.47
N ARG A 223 17.28 12.44 1.51
CA ARG A 223 16.53 13.30 2.46
C ARG A 223 15.92 14.52 1.77
N ALA A 224 16.67 15.16 0.86
CA ALA A 224 16.19 16.31 0.12
C ALA A 224 15.04 15.94 -0.84
N ILE A 225 15.15 14.80 -1.53
CA ILE A 225 14.10 14.28 -2.41
C ILE A 225 12.87 13.90 -1.60
N TYR A 226 13.03 13.19 -0.48
CA TYR A 226 11.94 12.81 0.42
C TYR A 226 11.11 14.03 0.84
N THR A 227 11.78 15.07 1.33
CA THR A 227 11.11 16.29 1.81
C THR A 227 10.34 16.99 0.69
N GLN A 228 10.92 17.05 -0.52
CA GLN A 228 10.24 17.63 -1.69
C GLN A 228 9.06 16.77 -2.16
N TYR A 229 9.20 15.44 -2.13
CA TYR A 229 8.18 14.50 -2.60
C TYR A 229 6.92 14.53 -1.73
N LEU A 230 7.07 14.70 -0.42
CA LEU A 230 5.94 14.87 0.50
C LEU A 230 5.03 16.05 0.18
N GLN A 231 5.52 17.02 -0.60
CA GLN A 231 4.80 18.25 -0.97
C GLN A 231 4.50 18.33 -2.47
N ALA A 232 4.89 17.33 -3.25
CA ALA A 232 4.80 17.37 -4.71
C ALA A 232 3.36 17.09 -5.18
N SER A 233 2.52 18.12 -5.24
CA SER A 233 1.16 18.04 -5.78
C SER A 233 1.14 17.97 -7.30
N GLU A 234 2.15 18.51 -7.99
CA GLU A 234 2.17 18.59 -9.45
C GLU A 234 2.68 17.30 -10.10
N PRO A 235 1.93 16.65 -11.01
CA PRO A 235 2.32 15.37 -11.61
C PRO A 235 3.69 15.41 -12.31
N ALA A 236 4.03 16.52 -12.96
CA ALA A 236 5.33 16.69 -13.62
C ALA A 236 6.49 16.76 -12.62
N GLN A 237 6.27 17.38 -11.46
CA GLN A 237 7.24 17.43 -10.37
C GLN A 237 7.41 16.05 -9.75
N GLN A 238 6.31 15.33 -9.50
CA GLN A 238 6.36 13.97 -8.98
C GLN A 238 7.19 13.04 -9.88
N LYS A 239 6.99 13.07 -11.21
CA LYS A 239 7.78 12.27 -12.17
C LYS A 239 9.27 12.60 -12.12
N THR A 240 9.60 13.90 -12.05
CA THR A 240 10.99 14.37 -11.93
C THR A 240 11.62 13.85 -10.64
N LEU A 241 10.92 13.94 -9.51
CA LEU A 241 11.39 13.47 -8.22
C LEU A 241 11.52 11.95 -8.15
N GLN A 242 10.60 11.18 -8.73
CA GLN A 242 10.71 9.72 -8.82
C GLN A 242 11.96 9.30 -9.61
N LYS A 243 12.26 9.99 -10.72
CA LYS A 243 13.50 9.73 -11.47
C LYS A 243 14.74 10.07 -10.64
N ALA A 244 14.75 11.25 -10.00
CA ALA A 244 15.86 11.65 -9.14
C ALA A 244 16.04 10.70 -7.94
N ALA A 245 14.93 10.18 -7.38
CA ALA A 245 14.93 9.20 -6.30
C ALA A 245 15.64 7.92 -6.71
N PHE A 246 15.29 7.37 -7.88
CA PHE A 246 15.95 6.19 -8.43
C PHE A 246 17.46 6.41 -8.61
N ASP A 247 17.85 7.51 -9.25
CA ASP A 247 19.26 7.85 -9.50
C ASP A 247 20.03 8.02 -8.17
N ALA A 248 19.44 8.68 -7.17
CA ALA A 248 20.02 8.89 -5.84
C ALA A 248 20.11 7.59 -5.02
N GLN A 249 19.12 6.71 -5.12
CA GLN A 249 19.12 5.43 -4.40
C GLN A 249 20.19 4.49 -4.95
N MET A 250 20.36 4.44 -6.27
CA MET A 250 21.46 3.68 -6.90
C MET A 250 22.83 4.21 -6.49
N ALA A 251 23.00 5.54 -6.45
CA ALA A 251 24.24 6.16 -5.97
C ALA A 251 24.51 5.85 -4.50
N TYR A 252 23.49 5.95 -3.64
CA TYR A 252 23.58 5.61 -2.22
C TYR A 252 24.03 4.15 -2.04
N ILE A 253 23.31 3.19 -2.65
CA ILE A 253 23.63 1.75 -2.57
C ILE A 253 25.07 1.49 -3.01
N HIS A 254 25.53 2.10 -4.10
CA HIS A 254 26.90 1.94 -4.58
C HIS A 254 27.93 2.49 -3.57
N GLN A 255 27.65 3.63 -2.93
CA GLN A 255 28.55 4.25 -1.96
C GLN A 255 28.65 3.43 -0.66
N ILE A 256 27.55 2.80 -0.23
CA ILE A 256 27.50 2.05 1.04
C ILE A 256 27.76 0.54 0.89
N ALA A 257 27.96 0.05 -0.34
CA ALA A 257 28.03 -1.38 -0.64
C ALA A 257 29.06 -2.15 0.21
N THR A 258 30.18 -1.53 0.56
CA THR A 258 31.21 -2.12 1.43
C THR A 258 31.07 -1.72 2.90
N ALA A 259 30.44 -0.57 3.18
CA ALA A 259 30.31 0.00 4.52
C ALA A 259 29.52 -0.92 5.45
N GLY A 260 28.41 -1.49 4.98
CA GLY A 260 27.55 -2.32 5.83
C GLY A 260 28.18 -3.60 6.37
N SER A 261 29.22 -4.12 5.71
CA SER A 261 29.96 -5.27 6.22
C SER A 261 30.85 -4.96 7.43
N GLN A 262 31.17 -3.67 7.65
CA GLN A 262 32.06 -3.21 8.70
C GLN A 262 31.30 -2.58 9.89
N GLU A 263 30.01 -2.35 9.72
CA GLU A 263 29.15 -1.70 10.72
C GLU A 263 28.45 -2.72 11.62
N THR A 264 27.98 -2.25 12.77
CA THR A 264 27.26 -3.14 13.71
C THR A 264 25.90 -3.53 13.16
N ARG A 265 25.36 -4.64 13.67
CA ARG A 265 23.99 -5.08 13.35
C ARG A 265 22.96 -3.97 13.61
N GLU A 266 23.06 -3.27 14.74
CA GLU A 266 22.14 -2.19 15.11
C GLU A 266 22.21 -1.00 14.13
N VAL A 267 23.41 -0.64 13.66
CA VAL A 267 23.57 0.39 12.62
C VAL A 267 22.93 -0.06 11.31
N ASN A 268 23.15 -1.32 10.89
CA ASN A 268 22.55 -1.87 9.68
C ASN A 268 21.02 -1.95 9.77
N GLU A 269 20.46 -2.29 10.93
CA GLU A 269 19.01 -2.25 11.18
C GLU A 269 18.45 -0.82 11.04
N ARG A 270 19.16 0.20 11.55
CA ARG A 270 18.78 1.61 11.35
C ARG A 270 18.89 2.07 9.88
N ALA A 271 19.91 1.60 9.15
CA ALA A 271 20.06 1.87 7.71
C ALA A 271 18.93 1.23 6.88
N ASN A 272 18.51 0.02 7.26
CA ASN A 272 17.34 -0.63 6.66
C ASN A 272 16.06 0.16 6.95
N ALA A 273 15.87 0.61 8.19
CA ALA A 273 14.71 1.44 8.56
C ALA A 273 14.68 2.77 7.79
N PHE A 274 15.84 3.41 7.58
CA PHE A 274 15.96 4.60 6.72
C PHE A 274 15.50 4.32 5.28
N THR A 275 16.03 3.25 4.68
CA THR A 275 15.71 2.87 3.30
C THR A 275 14.23 2.51 3.16
N GLN A 276 13.69 1.72 4.09
CA GLN A 276 12.28 1.35 4.13
C GLN A 276 11.37 2.58 4.28
N ALA A 277 11.71 3.53 5.15
CA ALA A 277 10.94 4.76 5.31
C ALA A 277 10.92 5.61 4.03
N PHE A 278 12.04 5.66 3.30
CA PHE A 278 12.13 6.32 2.00
C PHE A 278 11.27 5.62 0.95
N ASP A 279 11.44 4.30 0.79
CA ASP A 279 10.74 3.49 -0.21
C ASP A 279 9.23 3.47 0.02
N ASN A 280 8.78 3.41 1.28
CA ASN A 280 7.36 3.46 1.63
C ASN A 280 6.69 4.76 1.14
N VAL A 281 7.38 5.91 1.27
CA VAL A 281 6.83 7.20 0.81
C VAL A 281 6.86 7.30 -0.71
N LEU A 282 7.96 6.87 -1.35
CA LEU A 282 8.10 6.95 -2.80
C LEU A 282 7.21 5.94 -3.54
N GLY A 283 6.89 4.82 -2.90
CA GLY A 283 6.02 3.77 -3.42
C GLY A 283 4.52 3.97 -3.15
N ALA A 284 4.16 4.94 -2.30
CA ALA A 284 2.76 5.19 -1.94
C ALA A 284 1.96 5.75 -3.12
N SER A 285 0.73 5.27 -3.29
CA SER A 285 -0.21 5.81 -4.28
C SER A 285 -0.86 7.10 -3.79
N ALA A 286 -1.05 7.25 -2.48
CA ALA A 286 -1.51 8.50 -1.87
C ALA A 286 -0.95 8.70 -0.45
N LEU A 287 -0.71 9.95 -0.07
CA LEU A 287 -0.28 10.33 1.28
C LEU A 287 -1.05 11.56 1.77
N ILE A 288 -1.34 11.61 3.07
CA ILE A 288 -1.90 12.81 3.69
C ILE A 288 -0.86 13.92 3.63
N LYS A 289 -1.30 15.09 3.14
CA LYS A 289 -0.48 16.28 3.08
C LYS A 289 -0.41 16.90 4.47
N ARG A 290 0.80 17.23 4.92
CA ARG A 290 1.05 17.94 6.17
C ARG A 290 0.73 19.42 6.05
#